data_AF-U2B2L7-F1
#
_entry.id   AF-U2B2L7-F1
#
_cell.length_a   1.000
_cell.length_b   1.000
_cell.length_c   1.000
_cell.angle_alpha   90.00
_cell.angle_beta   90.00
_cell.angle_gamma   90.00
#
_symmetry.space_group_name_H-M   'P 1'
#
loop_
_entity.id
_entity.type
_entity.pdbx_description
1 polymer ?
#
loop_
_entity_poly.entity_id
_entity_poly.type
_entity_poly.pdbx_seq_one_letter_code
_entity_poly.pdbx_strand_id
1 'polypeptide(L)'
;MADSAYFTLLDHEGLLAVRGADAGKFLQGQLTCNLDYLSATQSSLGARCTPKGRMLSSFRIVPVDGGYLLAMARELVAAQLADLQKYAVFSKSKLSDESAAWVRFGLAGGDALLAELGLELGAERDTLASAGELLAVRLGDG
;
A
#
# COMPACT_ATOMS: atom_id res chain seq x y z
N MET A 1 32.53 -1.65 11.08
CA MET A 1 31.41 -2.38 11.71
C MET A 1 30.55 -2.88 10.58
N ALA A 2 30.31 -4.19 10.49
CA ALA A 2 29.35 -4.71 9.52
C ALA A 2 27.97 -4.20 9.93
N ASP A 3 27.42 -3.29 9.15
CA ASP A 3 26.08 -2.75 9.36
C ASP A 3 25.11 -3.89 9.12
N SER A 4 24.67 -4.53 10.21
CA SER A 4 23.85 -5.74 10.13
C SER A 4 22.42 -5.34 9.82
N ALA A 5 21.78 -6.05 8.89
CA ALA A 5 20.37 -5.82 8.60
C ALA A 5 19.54 -5.93 9.89
N TYR A 6 18.60 -5.00 10.07
CA TYR A 6 17.68 -5.03 11.19
C TYR A 6 16.25 -4.80 10.70
N PHE A 7 15.30 -5.37 11.43
CA PHE A 7 13.88 -5.25 11.12
C PHE A 7 13.06 -4.93 12.36
N THR A 8 11.88 -4.37 12.14
CA THR A 8 10.85 -4.16 13.15
C THR A 8 9.48 -4.53 12.60
N LEU A 9 8.57 -4.94 13.47
CA LEU A 9 7.18 -5.17 13.07
C LEU A 9 6.45 -3.84 12.87
N LEU A 10 5.63 -3.75 11.84
CA LEU A 10 4.72 -2.64 11.58
C LEU A 10 3.28 -3.07 11.89
N ASP A 11 3.06 -3.55 13.10
CA ASP A 11 1.78 -4.06 13.60
C ASP A 11 0.72 -2.97 13.85
N HIS A 12 1.17 -1.72 14.02
CA HIS A 12 0.35 -0.52 14.04
C HIS A 12 -0.25 -0.16 12.67
N GLU A 13 0.22 -0.76 11.58
CA GLU A 13 -0.38 -0.61 10.26
C GLU A 13 -1.42 -1.69 9.98
N GLY A 14 -2.43 -1.32 9.19
CA GLY A 14 -3.40 -2.21 8.59
C GLY A 14 -3.46 -2.03 7.07
N LEU A 15 -4.07 -3.01 6.40
CA LEU A 15 -4.22 -3.03 4.94
C LEU A 15 -5.69 -3.00 4.54
N LEU A 16 -6.08 -1.96 3.81
CA LEU A 16 -7.33 -1.94 3.08
C LEU A 16 -7.09 -2.41 1.65
N ALA A 17 -7.70 -3.53 1.27
CA ALA A 17 -7.66 -4.03 -0.09
C ALA A 17 -8.85 -3.52 -0.89
N VAL A 18 -8.60 -3.13 -2.14
CA VAL A 18 -9.62 -2.77 -3.12
C VAL A 18 -9.37 -3.56 -4.38
N ARG A 19 -10.24 -4.54 -4.65
CA ARG A 19 -10.09 -5.51 -5.74
C ARG A 19 -11.25 -5.45 -6.72
N GLY A 20 -10.99 -5.75 -7.99
CA GLY A 20 -12.01 -5.83 -9.04
C GLY A 20 -11.70 -4.96 -10.26
N ALA A 21 -12.44 -5.19 -11.34
CA ALA A 21 -12.16 -4.60 -12.66
C ALA A 21 -12.23 -3.06 -12.68
N ASP A 22 -13.01 -2.46 -11.78
CA ASP A 22 -13.17 -1.01 -11.69
C ASP A 22 -12.36 -0.39 -10.52
N ALA A 23 -11.51 -1.16 -9.83
CA ALA A 23 -10.82 -0.70 -8.61
C ALA A 23 -10.02 0.59 -8.83
N GLY A 24 -9.27 0.67 -9.93
CA GLY A 24 -8.48 1.86 -10.27
C GLY A 24 -9.38 3.07 -10.57
N LYS A 25 -10.41 2.91 -11.41
CA LYS A 25 -11.36 3.99 -11.74
C LYS A 25 -12.09 4.49 -10.49
N PHE A 26 -12.51 3.57 -9.64
CA PHE A 26 -13.15 3.87 -8.37
C PHE A 26 -12.21 4.69 -7.47
N LEU A 27 -10.98 4.22 -7.27
CA LEU A 27 -10.03 4.89 -6.38
C LEU A 27 -9.52 6.23 -6.92
N GLN A 28 -9.39 6.41 -8.24
CA GLN A 28 -8.91 7.67 -8.84
C GLN A 28 -9.78 8.87 -8.45
N GLY A 29 -11.10 8.68 -8.29
CA GLY A 29 -12.02 9.72 -7.84
C GLY A 29 -12.12 9.89 -6.31
N GLN A 30 -11.36 9.10 -5.55
CA GLN A 30 -11.49 8.95 -4.10
C GLN A 30 -10.22 9.31 -3.33
N LEU A 31 -9.06 9.28 -4.00
CA LEU A 31 -7.75 9.46 -3.42
C LEU A 31 -7.05 10.69 -4.00
N THR A 32 -6.07 11.24 -3.29
CA THR A 32 -5.29 12.40 -3.77
C THR A 32 -4.17 12.05 -4.75
N CYS A 33 -3.71 10.80 -4.77
CA CYS A 33 -2.62 10.34 -5.63
C CYS A 33 -3.15 9.94 -7.02
N ASN A 34 -2.32 10.13 -8.04
CA ASN A 34 -2.63 9.66 -9.39
C ASN A 34 -2.28 8.17 -9.53
N LEU A 35 -3.29 7.32 -9.73
CA LEU A 35 -3.09 5.88 -9.88
C LEU A 35 -2.45 5.50 -11.21
N ASP A 36 -2.48 6.37 -12.22
CA ASP A 36 -1.79 6.15 -13.50
C ASP A 36 -0.26 6.12 -13.35
N TYR A 37 0.27 6.61 -12.21
CA TYR A 37 1.70 6.53 -11.90
C TYR A 37 2.08 5.26 -11.16
N LEU A 38 1.10 4.45 -10.73
CA LEU A 38 1.36 3.17 -10.10
C LEU A 38 1.63 2.11 -11.16
N SER A 39 2.56 1.22 -10.87
CA SER A 39 2.91 0.09 -11.73
C SER A 39 3.40 -1.08 -10.88
N ALA A 40 3.63 -2.23 -11.50
CA ALA A 40 4.25 -3.37 -10.82
C ALA A 40 5.59 -3.03 -10.13
N THR A 41 6.22 -1.91 -10.50
CA THR A 41 7.50 -1.44 -9.96
C THR A 41 7.39 -0.11 -9.21
N GLN A 42 6.20 0.47 -9.07
CA GLN A 42 6.01 1.81 -8.49
C GLN A 42 4.83 1.83 -7.51
N SER A 43 5.12 2.29 -6.30
CA SER A 43 4.13 2.63 -5.28
C SER A 43 3.92 4.14 -5.20
N SER A 44 2.93 4.59 -4.44
CA SER A 44 2.76 6.02 -4.12
C SER A 44 2.31 6.21 -2.69
N LEU A 45 2.60 7.40 -2.15
CA LEU A 45 1.86 7.93 -1.02
C LEU A 45 0.56 8.57 -1.53
N GLY A 46 -0.48 8.50 -0.72
CA GLY A 46 -1.77 9.11 -0.99
C GLY A 46 -2.50 9.46 0.29
N ALA A 47 -3.58 10.21 0.13
CA ALA A 47 -4.49 10.54 1.21
C ALA A 47 -5.94 10.41 0.75
N ARG A 48 -6.84 10.21 1.72
CA ARG A 48 -8.27 10.46 1.55
C ARG A 48 -8.62 11.75 2.24
N CYS A 49 -9.44 12.54 1.58
CA CYS A 49 -9.91 13.83 2.07
C CYS A 49 -11.43 13.91 2.00
N THR A 50 -12.01 14.71 2.90
CA THR A 50 -13.39 15.17 2.75
C THR A 50 -13.52 16.08 1.52
N PRO A 51 -14.74 16.33 1.01
CA PRO A 51 -14.96 17.31 -0.06
C PRO A 51 -14.48 18.73 0.26
N LYS A 52 -14.30 19.05 1.56
CA LYS A 52 -13.74 20.33 2.03
C LYS A 52 -12.21 20.30 2.21
N GLY A 53 -11.54 19.25 1.72
CA GLY A 53 -10.08 19.11 1.75
C GLY A 53 -9.48 18.67 3.09
N ARG A 54 -10.29 18.39 4.13
CA ARG A 54 -9.75 17.86 5.40
C ARG A 54 -9.31 16.42 5.22
N MET A 55 -8.06 16.11 5.57
CA MET A 55 -7.50 14.76 5.51
C MET A 55 -8.19 13.83 6.52
N LEU A 56 -8.57 12.65 6.04
CA LEU A 56 -9.18 11.57 6.82
C LEU A 56 -8.20 10.45 7.11
N SER A 57 -7.32 10.15 6.15
CA SER A 57 -6.24 9.17 6.28
C SER A 57 -5.13 9.48 5.29
N SER A 58 -3.91 9.09 5.63
CA SER A 58 -2.79 8.96 4.70
C SER A 58 -2.38 7.49 4.61
N PHE A 59 -1.83 7.09 3.48
CA PHE A 59 -1.47 5.71 3.22
C PHE A 59 -0.38 5.61 2.16
N ARG A 60 0.25 4.44 2.11
CA ARG A 60 0.99 3.96 0.94
C ARG A 60 0.10 3.03 0.14
N ILE A 61 0.02 3.25 -1.17
CA ILE A 61 -0.74 2.41 -2.09
C ILE A 61 0.21 1.65 -3.01
N VAL A 62 -0.04 0.35 -3.15
CA VAL A 62 0.67 -0.55 -4.07
C VAL A 62 -0.34 -1.27 -4.97
N PRO A 63 -0.07 -1.39 -6.28
CA PRO A 63 -0.85 -2.27 -7.14
C PRO A 63 -0.48 -3.73 -6.84
N VAL A 64 -1.50 -4.59 -6.85
CA VAL A 64 -1.37 -6.04 -6.69
C VAL A 64 -2.26 -6.75 -7.71
N ASP A 65 -2.16 -8.07 -7.80
CA ASP A 65 -3.06 -8.81 -8.67
C ASP A 65 -4.54 -8.56 -8.30
N GLY A 66 -5.32 -8.22 -9.32
CA GLY A 66 -6.74 -7.90 -9.19
C GLY A 66 -7.07 -6.59 -8.47
N GLY A 67 -6.11 -5.70 -8.14
CA GLY A 67 -6.42 -4.40 -7.54
C GLY A 67 -5.28 -3.69 -6.82
N TYR A 68 -5.56 -3.16 -5.63
CA TYR A 68 -4.64 -2.34 -4.85
C TYR A 68 -4.70 -2.69 -3.36
N LEU A 69 -3.57 -2.52 -2.67
CA LEU A 69 -3.48 -2.51 -1.20
C LEU A 69 -3.11 -1.11 -0.73
N LEU A 70 -3.81 -0.63 0.30
CA LEU A 70 -3.54 0.64 0.95
C LEU A 70 -3.09 0.36 2.39
N ALA A 71 -1.81 0.63 2.69
CA ALA A 71 -1.21 0.52 4.01
C ALA A 71 -1.34 1.84 4.78
N MET A 72 -1.96 1.80 5.96
CA MET A 72 -2.27 2.96 6.79
C MET A 72 -2.31 2.60 8.28
N ALA A 73 -2.44 3.60 9.16
CA ALA A 73 -2.67 3.37 10.58
C ALA A 73 -3.89 2.45 10.79
N ARG A 74 -3.71 1.41 11.60
CA ARG A 74 -4.67 0.30 11.74
C ARG A 74 -6.04 0.75 12.22
N GLU A 75 -6.12 1.73 13.13
CA GLU A 75 -7.39 2.26 13.61
C GLU A 75 -8.23 2.95 12.52
N LEU A 76 -7.61 3.37 11.40
CA LEU A 76 -8.31 4.04 10.31
C LEU A 76 -8.97 3.06 9.34
N VAL A 77 -8.53 1.80 9.28
CA VAL A 77 -8.96 0.83 8.25
C VAL A 77 -10.48 0.63 8.28
N ALA A 78 -11.06 0.37 9.46
CA ALA A 78 -12.50 0.12 9.60
C ALA A 78 -13.33 1.34 9.17
N ALA A 79 -12.90 2.55 9.55
CA ALA A 79 -13.58 3.79 9.18
C ALA A 79 -13.47 4.06 7.67
N GLN A 80 -12.28 3.87 7.07
CA GLN A 80 -12.09 4.05 5.62
C GLN A 80 -12.88 3.01 4.82
N LEU A 81 -12.89 1.75 5.25
CA LEU A 81 -13.66 0.67 4.62
C LEU A 81 -15.16 1.01 4.61
N ALA A 82 -15.71 1.35 5.77
CA ALA A 82 -17.14 1.66 5.91
C ALA A 82 -17.54 2.90 5.09
N ASP A 83 -16.66 3.89 4.96
CA ASP A 83 -16.93 5.08 4.17
C ASP A 83 -16.83 4.82 2.66
N LEU A 84 -15.74 4.20 2.21
CA LEU A 84 -15.53 3.87 0.79
C LEU A 84 -16.59 2.92 0.26
N GLN A 85 -17.08 1.97 1.06
CA GLN A 85 -18.14 1.04 0.64
C GLN A 85 -19.42 1.74 0.18
N LYS A 86 -19.76 2.91 0.73
CA LYS A 86 -20.93 3.70 0.31
C LYS A 86 -20.83 4.14 -1.14
N TYR A 87 -19.60 4.40 -1.60
CA TYR A 87 -19.31 4.87 -2.95
C TYR A 87 -19.04 3.71 -3.92
N ALA A 88 -18.70 2.53 -3.40
CA ALA A 88 -18.38 1.35 -4.19
C ALA A 88 -19.62 0.63 -4.77
N VAL A 89 -20.83 0.98 -4.33
CA VAL A 89 -22.11 0.30 -4.68
C VAL A 89 -22.34 0.17 -6.19
N PHE A 90 -21.84 1.12 -6.98
CA PHE A 90 -21.97 1.10 -8.45
C PHE A 90 -20.69 0.70 -9.18
N SER A 91 -19.64 0.34 -8.45
CA SER A 91 -18.37 -0.10 -9.02
C SER A 91 -18.28 -1.63 -9.01
N LYS A 92 -17.63 -2.24 -10.01
CA LYS A 92 -17.21 -3.65 -9.93
C LYS A 92 -15.97 -3.80 -9.07
N SER A 93 -16.02 -3.25 -7.85
CA SER A 93 -14.92 -3.27 -6.87
C SER A 93 -15.42 -3.78 -5.51
N LYS A 94 -14.61 -4.60 -4.86
CA LYS A 94 -14.82 -5.10 -3.50
C LYS A 94 -13.74 -4.53 -2.60
N LEU A 95 -14.17 -4.05 -1.43
CA LEU A 95 -13.26 -3.60 -0.38
C LEU A 95 -13.27 -4.57 0.79
N SER A 96 -12.09 -4.82 1.37
CA SER A 96 -11.92 -5.68 2.53
C SER A 96 -10.73 -5.26 3.37
N ASP A 97 -10.82 -5.51 4.68
CA ASP A 97 -9.68 -5.44 5.58
C ASP A 97 -8.83 -6.73 5.40
N GLU A 98 -7.62 -6.59 4.88
CA GLU A 98 -6.64 -7.67 4.71
C GLU A 98 -5.50 -7.56 5.73
N SER A 99 -5.66 -6.77 6.81
CA SER A 99 -4.61 -6.54 7.81
C SER A 99 -4.09 -7.81 8.46
N ALA A 100 -4.94 -8.84 8.60
CA ALA A 100 -4.60 -10.15 9.18
C ALA A 100 -4.01 -11.14 8.16
N ALA A 101 -4.15 -10.86 6.86
CA ALA A 101 -3.61 -11.72 5.79
C ALA A 101 -2.14 -11.42 5.49
N TRP A 102 -1.64 -10.28 5.95
CA TRP A 102 -0.28 -9.80 5.67
C TRP A 102 0.45 -9.47 6.96
N VAL A 103 1.73 -9.88 7.02
CA VAL A 103 2.69 -9.38 8.01
C VAL A 103 3.50 -8.26 7.37
N ARG A 104 3.74 -7.19 8.13
CA ARG A 104 4.44 -6.00 7.66
C ARG A 104 5.69 -5.78 8.50
N PHE A 105 6.79 -5.48 7.83
CA PHE A 105 8.09 -5.27 8.45
C PHE A 105 8.69 -3.96 7.93
N GLY A 106 9.30 -3.19 8.82
CA GLY A 106 10.32 -2.22 8.44
C GLY A 106 11.66 -2.94 8.39
N LEU A 107 12.44 -2.75 7.33
CA LEU A 107 13.73 -3.39 7.14
C LEU A 107 14.75 -2.33 6.72
N ALA A 108 15.93 -2.35 7.36
CA ALA A 108 17.05 -1.48 7.03
C ALA A 108 18.31 -2.32 6.86
N GLY A 109 19.16 -1.93 5.89
CA GLY A 109 20.37 -2.69 5.53
C GLY A 109 20.10 -4.08 4.95
N GLY A 110 18.88 -4.36 4.49
CA GLY A 110 18.41 -5.69 4.13
C GLY A 110 18.41 -6.04 2.64
N ASP A 111 19.02 -5.21 1.77
CA ASP A 111 18.93 -5.36 0.32
C ASP A 111 19.45 -6.72 -0.19
N ALA A 112 20.56 -7.22 0.39
CA ALA A 112 21.10 -8.53 0.03
C ALA A 112 20.11 -9.67 0.38
N LEU A 113 19.46 -9.58 1.56
CA LEU A 113 18.44 -10.54 1.97
C LEU A 113 17.20 -10.49 1.08
N LEU A 114 16.76 -9.29 0.69
CA LEU A 114 15.65 -9.12 -0.23
C LEU A 114 15.95 -9.75 -1.60
N ALA A 115 17.17 -9.58 -2.12
CA ALA A 115 17.58 -10.19 -3.37
C ALA A 115 17.57 -11.73 -3.31
N GLU A 116 17.98 -12.34 -2.19
CA GLU A 116 17.88 -13.79 -1.97
C GLU A 116 16.42 -14.30 -1.98
N LEU A 117 15.46 -13.44 -1.61
CA LEU A 117 14.01 -13.71 -1.68
C LEU A 117 13.40 -13.40 -3.05
N GLY A 118 14.21 -12.99 -4.04
CA GLY A 118 13.75 -12.60 -5.37
C GLY A 118 13.12 -11.20 -5.43
N LEU A 119 13.29 -10.38 -4.40
CA LEU A 119 12.80 -9.00 -4.34
C LEU A 119 13.91 -8.03 -4.77
N GLU A 120 14.04 -7.81 -6.07
CA GLU A 120 14.98 -6.84 -6.62
C GLU A 120 14.41 -5.42 -6.56
N LEU A 121 14.72 -4.69 -5.48
CA LEU A 121 14.30 -3.29 -5.35
C LEU A 121 15.25 -2.32 -6.04
N GLY A 122 14.66 -1.34 -6.73
CA GLY A 122 15.39 -0.19 -7.23
C GLY A 122 15.99 0.65 -6.08
N ALA A 123 17.00 1.45 -6.44
CA ALA A 123 17.62 2.42 -5.53
C ALA A 123 16.69 3.61 -5.23
N GLU A 124 15.81 3.94 -6.17
CA GLU A 124 14.92 5.10 -6.06
C GLU A 124 13.80 4.87 -5.06
N ARG A 125 13.40 5.95 -4.40
CA ARG A 125 12.24 6.03 -3.51
C ARG A 125 10.97 5.53 -4.21
N ASP A 126 10.08 4.93 -3.43
CA ASP A 126 8.76 4.46 -3.83
C ASP A 126 8.78 3.31 -4.86
N THR A 127 9.96 2.79 -5.21
CA THR A 127 10.08 1.58 -6.04
C THR A 127 9.49 0.37 -5.31
N LEU A 128 8.79 -0.46 -6.05
CA LEU A 128 8.12 -1.68 -5.59
C LEU A 128 8.80 -2.88 -6.25
N ALA A 129 9.00 -3.95 -5.48
CA ALA A 129 9.33 -5.26 -6.00
C ALA A 129 8.34 -6.30 -5.45
N SER A 130 8.09 -7.35 -6.22
CA SER A 130 7.21 -8.45 -5.83
C SER A 130 7.80 -9.81 -6.22
N ALA A 131 7.60 -10.80 -5.36
CA ALA A 131 8.02 -12.17 -5.58
C ALA A 131 7.01 -13.13 -4.93
N GLY A 132 6.15 -13.76 -5.74
CA GLY A 132 5.03 -14.55 -5.23
C GLY A 132 4.09 -13.70 -4.37
N GLU A 133 3.93 -14.06 -3.09
CA GLU A 133 3.11 -13.33 -2.12
C GLU A 133 3.92 -12.28 -1.32
N LEU A 134 5.17 -12.03 -1.70
CA LEU A 134 6.02 -11.02 -1.06
C LEU A 134 5.96 -9.71 -1.83
N LEU A 135 5.93 -8.60 -1.08
CA LEU A 135 6.02 -7.24 -1.59
C LEU A 135 7.05 -6.47 -0.77
N ALA A 136 7.88 -5.68 -1.42
CA ALA A 136 8.79 -4.77 -0.74
C ALA A 136 8.82 -3.42 -1.44
N VAL A 137 8.84 -2.34 -0.65
CA VAL A 137 8.82 -0.96 -1.13
C VAL A 137 10.02 -0.20 -0.59
N ARG A 138 10.73 0.53 -1.47
CA ARG A 138 11.83 1.41 -1.07
C ARG A 138 11.22 2.65 -0.44
N LEU A 139 11.51 2.86 0.83
CA LEU A 139 11.24 4.12 1.48
C LEU A 139 12.41 5.07 1.20
N GLY A 140 12.13 6.35 0.99
CA GLY A 140 13.19 7.35 0.92
C GLY A 140 13.81 7.58 2.29
N ASP A 141 15.08 7.94 2.32
CA ASP A 141 15.74 8.39 3.54
C ASP A 141 15.04 9.68 4.01
N GLY A 142 14.59 9.69 5.27
CA GLY A 142 13.91 10.83 5.90
C GLY A 142 14.85 11.98 6.22
#